data_AF-A0A7V9WK94-F1
#
_entry.id   AF-A0A7V9WK94-F1
#
_cell.length_a   1.000
_cell.length_b   1.000
_cell.length_c   1.000
_cell.angle_alpha   90.00
_cell.angle_beta   90.00
_cell.angle_gamma   90.00
#
_symmetry.space_group_name_H-M   'P 1'
#
loop_
_entity.id
_entity.type
_entity.pdbx_description
1 polymer ?
#
loop_
_entity_poly.entity_id
_entity_poly.type
_entity_poly.pdbx_seq_one_letter_code
_entity_poly.pdbx_strand_id
1 'polypeptide(L)'
;LRATMANGVRQICLLLIPSAVLMAVLAEPITRLLYERGEFDAEATELVATALVWWSISLPFQGVSLLFSRTFFSLQKPWATTALAGANMVVNAAVSFALYKPFGIAGIVIGTVAGTLVMTVAQGALLGRDLGGVEAGRTARAGALMLGASALLGGVAYGVWTGLDQALGASLAAQAVAVGGGIAAGLAVYGAAVWALRIPEARQIGRLVRRR
;
A
#
# COMPACT_ATOMS: atom_id res chain seq x y z
N LEU A 1 6.15 -9.35 -23.18
CA LEU A 1 6.22 -9.81 -21.76
C LEU A 1 6.84 -8.76 -20.84
N ARG A 2 8.09 -8.35 -21.01
CA ARG A 2 8.76 -7.32 -20.19
C ARG A 2 7.95 -6.02 -20.04
N ALA A 3 7.54 -5.41 -21.16
CA ALA A 3 6.77 -4.16 -21.13
C ALA A 3 5.39 -4.32 -20.48
N THR A 4 4.71 -5.44 -20.74
CA THR A 4 3.42 -5.79 -20.14
C THR A 4 3.52 -5.96 -18.62
N MET A 5 4.54 -6.66 -18.15
CA MET A 5 4.81 -6.85 -16.73
C MET A 5 5.14 -5.51 -16.05
N ALA A 6 6.05 -4.72 -16.63
CA ALA A 6 6.40 -3.40 -16.09
C ALA A 6 5.18 -2.48 -16.04
N ASN A 7 4.29 -2.56 -17.03
CA ASN A 7 3.02 -1.83 -17.02
C ASN A 7 2.09 -2.30 -15.92
N GLY A 8 1.95 -3.62 -15.73
CA GLY A 8 1.18 -4.20 -14.64
C GLY A 8 1.67 -3.74 -13.26
N VAL A 9 2.99 -3.73 -13.04
CA VAL A 9 3.59 -3.19 -11.80
C VAL A 9 3.19 -1.74 -11.60
N ARG A 10 3.30 -0.89 -12.62
CA ARG A 10 2.94 0.53 -12.51
C ARG A 10 1.43 0.72 -12.25
N GLN A 11 0.56 -0.10 -12.83
CA GLN A 11 -0.88 -0.07 -12.56
C GLN A 11 -1.22 -0.51 -11.13
N ILE A 12 -0.52 -1.53 -10.60
CA ILE A 12 -0.66 -1.96 -9.21
C ILE A 12 -0.21 -0.84 -8.27
N CYS A 13 0.96 -0.24 -8.52
CA CYS A 13 1.45 0.89 -7.75
C CYS A 13 0.50 2.10 -7.79
N LEU A 14 -0.10 2.39 -8.95
CA LEU A 14 -1.07 3.48 -9.12
C LEU A 14 -2.31 3.31 -8.23
N LEU A 15 -2.68 2.08 -7.88
CA LEU A 15 -3.83 1.80 -7.03
C LEU A 15 -3.42 1.61 -5.56
N LEU A 16 -2.34 0.88 -5.30
CA LEU A 16 -1.98 0.47 -3.94
C LEU A 16 -1.18 1.53 -3.18
N ILE A 17 -0.37 2.36 -3.85
CA ILE A 17 0.36 3.45 -3.18
C ILE A 17 -0.61 4.49 -2.57
N PRO A 18 -1.59 5.05 -3.29
CA PRO A 18 -2.54 5.99 -2.67
C PRO A 18 -3.40 5.32 -1.60
N SER A 19 -3.80 4.07 -1.80
CA SER A 19 -4.57 3.30 -0.80
C SER A 19 -3.77 3.10 0.48
N ALA A 20 -2.48 2.76 0.38
CA ALA A 20 -1.58 2.64 1.51
C ALA A 20 -1.41 3.95 2.28
N VAL A 21 -1.23 5.08 1.58
CA VAL A 21 -1.11 6.39 2.24
C VAL A 21 -2.42 6.78 2.91
N LEU A 22 -3.56 6.55 2.27
CA LEU A 22 -4.87 6.82 2.84
C LEU A 22 -5.11 6.01 4.12
N MET A 23 -4.81 4.71 4.08
CA MET A 23 -4.94 3.83 5.24
C MET A 23 -3.98 4.21 6.36
N ALA A 24 -2.75 4.66 6.04
CA ALA A 24 -1.79 5.10 7.05
C ALA A 24 -2.23 6.42 7.71
N VAL A 25 -2.70 7.39 6.93
CA VAL A 25 -3.09 8.73 7.43
C VAL A 25 -4.40 8.68 8.22
N LEU A 26 -5.37 7.89 7.78
CA LEU A 26 -6.64 7.71 8.47
C LEU A 26 -6.67 6.46 9.36
N ALA A 27 -5.50 5.92 9.75
CA ALA A 27 -5.44 4.67 10.51
C ALA A 27 -6.24 4.77 11.82
N GLU A 28 -5.92 5.77 12.64
CA GLU A 28 -6.58 6.04 13.92
C GLU A 28 -8.09 6.33 13.79
N PRO A 29 -8.56 7.26 12.94
CA PRO A 29 -9.99 7.51 12.85
C PRO A 29 -10.77 6.34 12.24
N ILE A 30 -10.16 5.53 11.36
CA ILE A 30 -10.78 4.31 10.84
C ILE A 30 -10.90 3.27 11.96
N THR A 31 -9.84 3.04 12.75
CA THR A 31 -9.88 2.06 13.84
C THR A 31 -10.84 2.48 14.94
N ARG A 32 -10.83 3.76 15.32
CA ARG A 32 -11.80 4.33 16.27
C ARG A 32 -13.24 4.09 15.82
N LEU A 33 -13.57 4.47 14.59
CA LEU A 33 -14.93 4.36 14.06
C LEU A 33 -15.43 2.90 13.99
N LEU A 34 -14.53 1.95 13.71
CA LEU A 34 -14.87 0.54 13.55
C LEU A 34 -14.88 -0.23 14.87
N TYR A 35 -13.92 0.04 15.75
CA TYR A 35 -13.62 -0.83 16.88
C TYR A 35 -13.84 -0.18 18.25
N GLU A 36 -13.70 1.14 18.42
CA GLU A 36 -13.80 1.81 19.73
C GLU A 36 -15.26 1.88 20.23
N ARG A 37 -15.77 0.73 20.68
CA ARG A 37 -17.11 0.52 21.24
C ARG A 37 -17.06 -0.50 22.38
N GLY A 38 -17.72 -0.19 23.50
CA GLY A 38 -17.83 -1.11 24.63
C GLY A 38 -16.50 -1.26 25.37
N GLU A 39 -15.96 -2.48 25.39
CA GLU A 39 -14.69 -2.83 26.07
C GLU A 39 -13.44 -2.44 25.28
N PHE A 40 -13.58 -1.93 24.06
CA PHE A 40 -12.45 -1.51 23.24
C PHE A 40 -12.13 -0.03 23.53
N ASP A 41 -11.04 0.19 24.23
CA ASP A 41 -10.61 1.51 24.68
C ASP A 41 -9.69 2.23 23.67
N ALA A 42 -9.31 3.45 24.02
CA ALA A 42 -8.41 4.27 23.20
C ALA A 42 -7.00 3.66 23.10
N GLU A 43 -6.54 2.94 24.13
CA GLU A 43 -5.22 2.28 24.12
C GLU A 43 -5.19 1.13 23.09
N ALA A 44 -6.24 0.31 23.06
CA ALA A 44 -6.39 -0.72 22.03
C ALA A 44 -6.49 -0.12 20.62
N THR A 45 -7.12 1.06 20.49
CA THR A 45 -7.23 1.79 19.22
C THR A 45 -5.87 2.27 18.72
N GLU A 46 -5.03 2.81 19.59
CA GLU A 46 -3.66 3.25 19.25
C GLU A 46 -2.79 2.07 18.80
N LEU A 47 -2.89 0.93 19.49
CA LEU A 47 -2.15 -0.29 19.14
C LEU A 47 -2.55 -0.81 17.75
N VAL A 48 -3.85 -0.89 17.46
CA VAL A 48 -4.33 -1.36 16.15
C VAL A 48 -4.02 -0.34 15.05
N ALA A 49 -4.16 0.96 15.31
CA ALA A 49 -3.81 2.01 14.36
C ALA A 49 -2.32 1.95 13.99
N THR A 50 -1.45 1.77 14.98
CA THR A 50 -0.01 1.61 14.76
C THR A 50 0.28 0.39 13.89
N ALA A 51 -0.33 -0.76 14.17
CA ALA A 51 -0.19 -1.95 13.35
C ALA A 51 -0.70 -1.72 11.92
N LEU A 52 -1.81 -1.01 11.75
CA LEU A 52 -2.41 -0.68 10.46
C LEU A 52 -1.49 0.22 9.61
N VAL A 53 -0.81 1.20 10.22
CA VAL A 53 0.18 2.04 9.53
C VAL A 53 1.31 1.18 8.97
N TRP A 54 1.90 0.32 9.81
CA TRP A 54 2.97 -0.58 9.37
C TRP A 54 2.50 -1.54 8.27
N TRP A 55 1.31 -2.11 8.40
CA TRP A 55 0.73 -2.99 7.39
C TRP A 55 0.50 -2.28 6.06
N SER A 56 0.03 -1.03 6.11
CA SER A 56 -0.27 -0.22 4.93
C SER A 56 0.98 -0.01 4.06
N ILE A 57 2.15 0.13 4.68
CA ILE A 57 3.43 0.25 3.94
C ILE A 57 3.71 -0.99 3.09
N SER A 58 3.31 -2.19 3.54
CA SER A 58 3.54 -3.44 2.80
C SER A 58 2.63 -3.63 1.59
N LEU A 59 1.46 -2.97 1.56
CA LEU A 59 0.42 -3.16 0.52
C LEU A 59 0.94 -3.11 -0.92
N PRO A 60 1.65 -2.05 -1.37
CA PRO A 60 2.14 -1.99 -2.74
C PRO A 60 3.09 -3.14 -3.07
N PHE A 61 3.94 -3.54 -2.11
CA PHE A 61 4.88 -4.64 -2.30
C PHE A 61 4.15 -5.98 -2.42
N GLN A 62 3.13 -6.22 -1.60
CA GLN A 62 2.31 -7.44 -1.70
C GLN A 62 1.62 -7.55 -3.07
N GLY A 63 1.05 -6.46 -3.57
CA GLY A 63 0.45 -6.47 -4.91
C GLY A 63 1.46 -6.79 -6.01
N VAL A 64 2.65 -6.21 -5.95
CA VAL A 64 3.72 -6.46 -6.93
C VAL A 64 4.25 -7.89 -6.82
N SER A 65 4.45 -8.41 -5.61
CA SER A 65 4.85 -9.79 -5.35
C SER A 65 3.86 -10.81 -5.91
N LEU A 66 2.55 -10.53 -5.79
CA LEU A 66 1.51 -11.38 -6.38
C LEU A 66 1.61 -11.42 -7.92
N LEU A 67 1.85 -10.27 -8.56
CA LEU A 67 2.06 -10.21 -10.01
C LEU A 67 3.31 -10.97 -10.45
N PHE A 68 4.42 -10.83 -9.70
CA PHE A 68 5.66 -11.56 -9.99
C PHE A 68 5.48 -13.06 -9.84
N SER A 69 4.82 -13.51 -8.76
CA SER A 69 4.49 -14.91 -8.55
C SER A 69 3.69 -15.48 -9.73
N ARG A 70 2.64 -14.78 -10.18
CA ARG A 70 1.87 -15.17 -11.38
C ARG A 70 2.72 -15.22 -12.65
N THR A 71 3.69 -14.32 -12.78
CA THR A 71 4.61 -14.31 -13.92
C THR A 71 5.55 -15.51 -13.89
N PHE A 72 6.10 -15.89 -12.72
CA PHE A 72 6.89 -17.11 -12.57
C PHE A 72 6.11 -18.38 -12.90
N PHE A 73 4.85 -18.48 -12.48
CA PHE A 73 3.97 -19.59 -12.87
C PHE A 73 3.76 -19.63 -14.39
N SER A 74 3.55 -18.48 -15.02
CA SER A 74 3.44 -18.40 -16.48
C SER A 74 4.72 -18.81 -17.21
N LEU A 75 5.90 -18.58 -16.62
CA LEU A 75 7.19 -18.98 -17.15
C LEU A 75 7.55 -20.44 -16.83
N GLN A 76 6.63 -21.22 -16.25
CA GLN A 76 6.87 -22.60 -15.81
C GLN A 76 8.05 -22.71 -14.81
N LYS A 77 8.28 -21.66 -14.02
CA LYS A 77 9.29 -21.62 -12.95
C LYS A 77 8.66 -21.47 -11.56
N PRO A 78 7.75 -22.39 -11.13
CA PRO A 78 7.09 -22.27 -9.83
C PRO A 78 8.07 -22.36 -8.65
N TRP A 79 9.11 -23.18 -8.79
CA TRP A 79 10.13 -23.41 -7.76
C TRP A 79 10.91 -22.15 -7.37
N ALA A 80 11.10 -21.20 -8.30
CA ALA A 80 11.72 -19.92 -7.98
C ALA A 80 10.87 -19.11 -6.98
N THR A 81 9.54 -19.14 -7.15
CA THR A 81 8.62 -18.48 -6.21
C THR A 81 8.62 -19.19 -4.85
N THR A 82 8.60 -20.52 -4.85
CA THR A 82 8.65 -21.31 -3.61
C THR A 82 9.94 -21.10 -2.83
N ALA A 83 11.10 -21.08 -3.51
CA ALA A 83 12.40 -20.84 -2.86
C ALA A 83 12.46 -19.43 -2.25
N LEU A 84 11.95 -18.42 -2.96
CA LEU A 84 11.87 -17.04 -2.45
C LEU A 84 10.88 -16.91 -1.29
N ALA A 85 9.75 -17.62 -1.33
CA ALA A 85 8.80 -17.67 -0.22
C ALA A 85 9.41 -18.33 1.03
N GLY A 86 10.19 -19.40 0.85
CA GLY A 86 10.95 -20.03 1.94
C GLY A 86 11.98 -19.07 2.54
N ALA A 87 12.76 -18.39 1.70
CA ALA A 87 13.71 -17.36 2.16
C ALA A 87 13.01 -16.20 2.89
N ASN A 88 11.85 -15.76 2.38
CA ASN A 88 11.02 -14.75 3.03
C ASN A 88 10.58 -15.18 4.43
N MET A 89 10.17 -16.44 4.60
CA MET A 89 9.76 -16.97 5.89
C MET A 89 10.90 -16.93 6.91
N VAL A 90 12.13 -17.25 6.48
CA VAL A 90 13.33 -17.16 7.33
C VAL A 90 13.64 -15.71 7.71
N VAL A 91 13.62 -14.79 6.74
CA VAL A 91 13.85 -13.35 6.99
C VAL A 91 12.78 -12.80 7.93
N ASN A 92 11.51 -13.11 7.68
CA ASN A 92 10.40 -12.70 8.51
C ASN A 92 10.56 -13.19 9.96
N ALA A 93 10.89 -14.47 10.14
CA ALA A 93 11.09 -15.05 11.47
C ALA A 93 12.30 -14.41 12.18
N ALA A 94 13.42 -14.22 11.49
CA ALA A 94 14.63 -13.63 12.05
C ALA A 94 14.41 -12.17 12.48
N VAL A 95 13.79 -11.36 11.61
CA VAL A 95 13.50 -9.95 11.92
C VAL A 95 12.45 -9.85 13.01
N SER A 96 11.38 -10.65 12.96
CA SER A 96 10.34 -10.65 14.00
C SER A 96 10.93 -11.05 15.36
N PHE A 97 11.80 -12.06 15.42
CA PHE A 97 12.46 -12.47 16.66
C PHE A 97 13.39 -11.37 17.20
N ALA A 98 14.15 -10.71 16.32
CA ALA A 98 15.04 -9.61 16.70
C ALA A 98 14.27 -8.37 17.20
N LEU A 99 13.15 -8.03 16.56
CA LEU A 99 12.36 -6.81 16.86
C LEU A 99 11.25 -7.03 17.89
N TYR A 100 10.95 -8.27 18.26
CA TYR A 100 9.93 -8.58 19.27
C TYR A 100 10.26 -7.94 20.63
N LYS A 101 11.52 -8.01 21.08
CA LYS A 101 11.95 -7.43 22.37
C LYS A 101 11.80 -5.91 22.43
N PRO A 102 12.24 -5.12 21.43
CA PRO A 102 12.12 -3.67 21.48
C PRO A 102 10.73 -3.11 21.13
N PHE A 103 9.94 -3.77 20.26
CA PHE A 103 8.71 -3.20 19.70
C PHE A 103 7.44 -4.04 19.91
N GLY A 104 7.51 -5.17 20.62
CA GLY A 104 6.37 -6.04 20.90
C GLY A 104 5.64 -6.47 19.62
N ILE A 105 4.34 -6.19 19.55
CA ILE A 105 3.47 -6.53 18.42
C ILE A 105 3.89 -5.81 17.13
N ALA A 106 4.30 -4.55 17.22
CA ALA A 106 4.75 -3.78 16.05
C ALA A 106 6.00 -4.40 15.42
N GLY A 107 6.87 -5.03 16.23
CA GLY A 107 8.07 -5.72 15.76
C GLY A 107 7.77 -6.89 14.82
N ILE A 108 6.67 -7.63 15.08
CA ILE A 108 6.20 -8.74 14.22
C ILE A 108 5.68 -8.19 12.88
N VAL A 109 4.92 -7.10 12.92
CA VAL A 109 4.40 -6.46 11.70
C VAL A 109 5.55 -5.93 10.85
N ILE A 110 6.53 -5.24 11.46
CA ILE A 110 7.74 -4.75 10.78
C ILE A 110 8.51 -5.91 10.14
N GLY A 111 8.67 -7.04 10.84
CA GLY A 111 9.30 -8.24 10.27
C GLY A 111 8.58 -8.75 9.01
N THR A 112 7.26 -8.64 8.96
CA THR A 112 6.44 -9.05 7.80
C THR A 112 6.57 -8.07 6.64
N VAL A 113 6.59 -6.78 6.93
CA VAL A 113 6.84 -5.72 5.94
C VAL A 113 8.23 -5.87 5.33
N ALA A 114 9.25 -6.05 6.17
CA ALA A 114 10.64 -6.21 5.73
C ALA A 114 10.83 -7.47 4.87
N GLY A 115 10.26 -8.60 5.30
CA GLY A 115 10.29 -9.84 4.52
C GLY A 115 9.63 -9.63 3.14
N THR A 116 8.42 -9.07 3.12
CA THR A 116 7.68 -8.80 1.88
C THR A 116 8.48 -7.91 0.93
N LEU A 117 9.14 -6.87 1.46
CA LEU A 117 10.01 -5.99 0.68
C LEU A 117 11.18 -6.75 0.06
N VAL A 118 11.92 -7.52 0.87
CA VAL A 118 13.06 -8.34 0.42
C VAL A 118 12.61 -9.32 -0.65
N MET A 119 11.50 -10.02 -0.42
CA MET A 119 10.93 -10.97 -1.37
C MET A 119 10.57 -10.29 -2.70
N THR A 120 9.88 -9.15 -2.65
CA THR A 120 9.46 -8.41 -3.85
C THR A 120 10.66 -7.93 -4.67
N VAL A 121 11.71 -7.43 -4.00
CA VAL A 121 12.96 -7.00 -4.64
C VAL A 121 13.69 -8.19 -5.26
N ALA A 122 13.80 -9.30 -4.54
CA ALA A 122 14.45 -10.51 -5.04
C ALA A 122 13.72 -11.10 -6.26
N GLN A 123 12.39 -11.17 -6.20
CA GLN A 123 11.56 -11.57 -7.34
C GLN A 123 11.76 -10.65 -8.53
N GLY A 124 11.73 -9.32 -8.33
CA GLY A 124 11.95 -8.34 -9.40
C GLY A 124 13.32 -8.45 -10.04
N ALA A 125 14.37 -8.69 -9.26
CA ALA A 125 15.74 -8.88 -9.76
C ALA A 125 15.88 -10.16 -10.59
N LEU A 126 15.33 -11.27 -10.09
CA LEU A 126 15.41 -12.58 -10.75
C LEU A 126 14.62 -12.59 -12.06
N LEU A 127 13.40 -12.04 -12.03
CA LEU A 127 12.54 -11.90 -13.19
C LEU A 127 13.11 -10.90 -14.20
N GLY A 128 13.82 -9.88 -13.71
CA GLY A 128 14.59 -8.95 -14.53
C GLY A 128 15.72 -9.61 -15.32
N ARG A 129 16.43 -10.56 -14.70
CA ARG A 129 17.45 -11.37 -15.40
C ARG A 129 16.81 -12.28 -16.45
N ASP A 130 15.73 -12.96 -16.10
CA ASP A 130 15.01 -13.88 -16.99
C ASP A 130 14.39 -13.20 -18.21
N LEU A 131 13.98 -11.93 -18.09
CA LEU A 131 13.29 -11.18 -19.15
C LEU A 131 14.22 -10.23 -19.93
N GLY A 132 15.54 -10.27 -19.70
CA GLY A 132 16.51 -9.42 -20.42
C GLY A 132 16.48 -7.94 -20.00
N GLY A 133 16.09 -7.67 -18.75
CA GLY A 133 16.12 -6.35 -18.12
C GLY A 133 14.76 -5.93 -17.53
N VAL A 134 14.79 -5.05 -16.53
CA VAL A 134 13.59 -4.41 -15.95
C VAL A 134 13.52 -2.98 -16.50
N GLU A 135 12.34 -2.43 -16.80
CA GLU A 135 12.20 -0.98 -17.01
C GLU A 135 12.33 -0.21 -15.68
N ALA A 136 13.32 -0.56 -14.85
CA ALA A 136 13.44 -0.15 -13.46
C ALA A 136 13.43 1.37 -13.31
N GLY A 137 14.17 2.09 -14.16
CA GLY A 137 14.18 3.56 -14.13
C GLY A 137 12.82 4.21 -14.41
N ARG A 138 12.07 3.67 -15.39
CA ARG A 138 10.71 4.18 -15.70
C ARG A 138 9.73 3.84 -14.60
N THR A 139 9.79 2.62 -14.06
CA THR A 139 8.93 2.17 -12.96
C THR A 139 9.24 2.92 -11.66
N ALA A 140 10.51 3.13 -11.33
CA ALA A 140 10.93 3.89 -10.15
C ALA A 140 10.49 5.36 -10.26
N ARG A 141 10.68 6.00 -11.42
CA ARG A 141 10.19 7.37 -11.66
C ARG A 141 8.67 7.46 -11.52
N ALA A 142 7.93 6.51 -12.10
CA ALA A 142 6.48 6.46 -11.97
C ALA A 142 6.05 6.27 -10.50
N GLY A 143 6.71 5.36 -9.77
CA GLY A 143 6.49 5.16 -8.34
C GLY A 143 6.78 6.40 -7.51
N ALA A 144 7.87 7.12 -7.79
CA ALA A 144 8.20 8.38 -7.10
C ALA A 144 7.15 9.47 -7.35
N LEU A 145 6.66 9.61 -8.59
CA LEU A 145 5.57 10.54 -8.91
C LEU A 145 4.26 10.14 -8.21
N MET A 146 3.93 8.85 -8.19
CA MET A 146 2.76 8.34 -7.46
C MET A 146 2.89 8.59 -5.97
N LEU A 147 4.06 8.38 -5.38
CA LEU A 147 4.32 8.69 -3.97
C LEU A 147 4.15 10.18 -3.68
N GLY A 148 4.66 11.06 -4.54
CA GLY A 148 4.46 12.51 -4.42
C GLY A 148 2.98 12.91 -4.50
N ALA A 149 2.23 12.34 -5.46
CA ALA A 149 0.79 12.57 -5.56
C ALA A 149 0.01 12.00 -4.36
N SER A 150 0.42 10.84 -3.84
CA SER A 150 -0.19 10.24 -2.66
C SER A 150 0.12 11.04 -1.38
N ALA A 151 1.28 11.68 -1.27
CA ALA A 151 1.58 12.59 -0.17
C ALA A 151 0.62 13.79 -0.14
N LEU A 152 0.29 14.36 -1.31
CA LEU A 152 -0.74 15.41 -1.43
C LEU A 152 -2.13 14.89 -1.03
N LEU A 153 -2.50 13.68 -1.46
CA LEU A 153 -3.72 13.00 -1.00
C LEU A 153 -3.74 12.89 0.53
N GLY A 154 -2.64 12.43 1.13
CA GLY A 154 -2.55 12.26 2.58
C GLY A 154 -2.76 13.58 3.31
N GLY A 155 -2.07 14.64 2.88
CA GLY A 155 -2.20 15.97 3.49
C GLY A 155 -3.63 16.53 3.39
N VAL A 156 -4.28 16.40 2.22
CA VAL A 156 -5.65 16.90 2.04
C VAL A 156 -6.66 16.04 2.82
N ALA A 157 -6.51 14.71 2.77
CA ALA A 157 -7.40 13.81 3.49
C ALA A 157 -7.35 14.07 5.00
N TYR A 158 -6.14 14.25 5.55
CA TYR A 158 -5.94 14.63 6.94
C TYR A 158 -6.56 15.99 7.26
N GLY A 159 -6.26 17.03 6.48
CA GLY A 159 -6.77 18.38 6.73
C GLY A 159 -8.31 18.46 6.65
N VAL A 160 -8.93 17.78 5.70
CA VAL A 160 -10.39 17.70 5.58
C VAL A 160 -10.99 16.93 6.75
N TRP A 161 -10.37 15.82 7.14
CA TRP A 161 -10.80 15.06 8.31
C TRP A 161 -10.73 15.90 9.59
N THR A 162 -9.60 16.57 9.87
CA THR A 162 -9.44 17.40 11.08
C THR A 162 -10.43 18.56 11.11
N GLY A 163 -10.68 19.21 9.96
CA GLY A 163 -11.66 20.29 9.87
C GLY A 163 -13.11 19.82 10.10
N LEU A 164 -13.46 18.63 9.59
CA LEU A 164 -14.79 18.03 9.78
C LEU A 164 -14.97 17.52 11.21
N ASP A 165 -13.94 16.89 11.80
CA ASP A 165 -13.97 16.35 13.17
C ASP A 165 -14.19 17.48 14.20
N GLN A 166 -13.49 18.62 14.03
CA GLN A 166 -13.68 19.81 14.88
C GLN A 166 -15.07 20.45 14.71
N ALA A 167 -15.67 20.38 13.52
CA ALA A 167 -16.95 21.03 13.24
C ALA A 167 -18.17 20.18 13.63
N LEU A 168 -18.08 18.85 13.52
CA LEU A 168 -19.22 17.92 13.68
C LEU A 168 -19.29 17.26 15.08
N GLY A 169 -18.24 17.37 15.89
CA GLY A 169 -18.20 16.85 17.26
C GLY A 169 -18.05 15.32 17.35
N ALA A 170 -18.17 14.76 18.57
CA ALA A 170 -17.80 13.37 18.88
C ALA A 170 -18.84 12.29 18.50
N SER A 171 -19.92 12.63 17.79
CA SER A 171 -20.97 11.66 17.47
C SER A 171 -20.49 10.60 16.45
N LEU A 172 -20.99 9.37 16.52
CA LEU A 172 -20.61 8.29 15.59
C LEU A 172 -20.92 8.65 14.12
N ALA A 173 -22.04 9.34 13.89
CA ALA A 173 -22.42 9.82 12.56
C ALA A 173 -21.47 10.92 12.06
N ALA A 174 -21.04 11.83 12.94
CA ALA A 174 -20.04 12.84 12.64
C ALA A 174 -18.70 12.23 12.23
N GLN A 175 -18.23 11.22 12.98
CA GLN A 175 -16.98 10.53 12.67
C GLN A 175 -17.06 9.80 11.31
N ALA A 176 -18.18 9.13 11.02
CA ALA A 176 -18.38 8.49 9.71
C ALA A 176 -18.35 9.50 8.56
N VAL A 177 -18.97 10.67 8.73
CA VAL A 177 -18.96 11.75 7.73
C VAL A 177 -17.56 12.37 7.60
N ALA A 178 -16.85 12.58 8.70
CA ALA A 178 -15.50 13.15 8.68
C ALA A 178 -14.51 12.22 7.97
N VAL A 179 -14.54 10.92 8.28
CA VAL A 179 -13.70 9.91 7.62
C VAL A 179 -14.09 9.76 6.15
N GLY A 180 -15.39 9.63 5.85
CA GLY A 180 -15.88 9.53 4.48
C GLY A 180 -15.52 10.76 3.63
N GLY A 181 -15.65 11.96 4.21
CA GLY A 181 -15.27 13.22 3.58
C GLY A 181 -13.77 13.32 3.31
N GLY A 182 -12.92 12.94 4.28
CA GLY A 182 -11.47 12.87 4.12
C GLY A 182 -11.05 11.91 3.01
N ILE A 183 -11.65 10.72 2.97
CA ILE A 183 -11.42 9.72 1.91
C ILE A 183 -11.84 10.26 0.54
N ALA A 184 -13.04 10.83 0.42
CA ALA A 184 -13.56 11.35 -0.83
C ALA A 184 -12.70 12.52 -1.35
N ALA A 185 -12.33 13.47 -0.48
CA ALA A 185 -11.49 14.60 -0.83
C ALA A 185 -10.08 14.15 -1.24
N GLY A 186 -9.47 13.23 -0.48
CA GLY A 186 -8.17 12.66 -0.80
C GLY A 186 -8.15 11.96 -2.16
N LEU A 187 -9.15 11.11 -2.44
CA LEU A 187 -9.29 10.44 -3.73
C LEU A 187 -9.52 11.41 -4.88
N ALA A 188 -10.31 12.48 -4.68
CA ALA A 188 -10.52 13.50 -5.69
C ALA A 188 -9.21 14.24 -6.04
N VAL A 189 -8.42 14.62 -5.03
CA VAL A 189 -7.12 15.27 -5.22
C VAL A 189 -6.13 14.33 -5.90
N TYR A 190 -6.09 13.06 -5.52
CA TYR A 190 -5.25 12.07 -6.19
C TYR A 190 -5.64 11.89 -7.65
N GLY A 191 -6.94 11.76 -7.94
CA GLY A 191 -7.45 11.68 -9.30
C GLY A 191 -7.03 12.89 -10.13
N ALA A 192 -7.17 14.10 -9.59
CA ALA A 192 -6.75 15.34 -10.24
C ALA A 192 -5.23 15.40 -10.45
N ALA A 193 -4.42 15.03 -9.44
CA ALA A 193 -2.96 15.01 -9.51
C ALA A 193 -2.46 14.00 -10.56
N VAL A 194 -3.03 12.79 -10.57
CA VAL A 194 -2.72 11.74 -11.56
C VAL A 194 -3.09 12.19 -12.97
N TRP A 195 -4.22 12.89 -13.13
CA TRP A 195 -4.65 13.42 -14.42
C TRP A 195 -3.73 14.56 -14.91
N ALA A 196 -3.36 15.48 -14.01
CA ALA A 196 -2.44 16.59 -14.28
C ALA A 196 -1.03 16.10 -14.63
N LEU A 197 -0.53 15.09 -13.90
CA LEU A 197 0.75 14.42 -14.17
C LEU A 197 0.72 13.55 -15.44
N ARG A 198 -0.43 13.44 -16.11
CA ARG A 198 -0.65 12.70 -17.36
C ARG A 198 -0.09 11.27 -17.30
N ILE A 199 -0.23 10.61 -16.15
CA ILE A 199 0.31 9.26 -15.94
C ILE A 199 -0.30 8.32 -17.00
N PRO A 200 0.50 7.74 -17.92
CA PRO A 200 0.01 6.92 -19.03
C PRO A 200 -0.91 5.77 -18.57
N GLU A 201 -0.59 5.20 -17.41
CA GLU A 201 -1.28 4.05 -16.82
C GLU A 201 -2.71 4.39 -16.40
N ALA A 202 -2.95 5.60 -15.89
CA ALA A 202 -4.29 6.06 -15.51
C ALA A 202 -5.21 6.17 -16.72
N ARG A 203 -4.68 6.65 -17.85
CA ARG A 203 -5.43 6.70 -19.12
C ARG A 203 -5.74 5.31 -19.64
N GLN A 204 -4.85 4.34 -19.43
CA GLN A 204 -5.07 2.97 -19.86
C GLN A 204 -6.19 2.30 -19.06
N ILE A 205 -6.24 2.51 -17.75
CA ILE A 205 -7.34 2.03 -16.89
C ILE A 205 -8.65 2.72 -17.29
N GLY A 206 -8.65 4.05 -17.47
CA GLY A 206 -9.86 4.78 -17.88
C GLY A 206 -10.42 4.35 -19.25
N ARG A 207 -9.55 3.97 -20.19
CA ARG A 207 -9.97 3.40 -21.49
C ARG A 207 -10.61 2.02 -21.37
N LEU A 208 -10.18 1.20 -20.41
CA LEU A 208 -10.77 -0.12 -20.17
C LEU A 208 -12.15 -0.01 -19.51
N VAL A 209 -12.32 0.93 -18.57
CA VAL A 209 -13.59 1.21 -17.91
C VAL A 209 -14.61 1.77 -18.91
N ARG A 210 -14.21 2.66 -19.83
CA ARG A 210 -15.09 3.19 -20.89
C ARG A 210 -15.42 2.20 -22.03
N ARG A 211 -14.78 1.03 -22.07
CA ARG A 211 -14.99 0.01 -23.11
C ARG A 211 -15.92 -1.13 -22.66
N ARG A 212 -16.38 -1.11 -21.42
CA ARG A 212 -17.49 -1.93 -20.92
C ARG A 212 -18.75 -1.07 -20.87
#